data_AF-A0A7C4H7T2-F1
#
_entry.id   AF-A0A7C4H7T2-F1
#
_cell.length_a   1.000
_cell.length_b   1.000
_cell.length_c   1.000
_cell.angle_alpha   90.00
_cell.angle_beta   90.00
_cell.angle_gamma   90.00
#
_symmetry.space_group_name_H-M   'P 1'
#
loop_
_entity.id
_entity.type
_entity.pdbx_description
1 polymer ?
#
loop_
_entity_poly.entity_id
_entity_poly.type
_entity_poly.pdbx_seq_one_letter_code
_entity_poly.pdbx_strand_id
1 'polypeptide(L)'
;MKGRENLGVYINFPNVYHGAAQLEFNIPINDLQRIMLNTLYKLNGQSAGASLSSLIGPSIDVIPEFGVAEGLTFNYLNNDTLNMILNLINKRSVRILDFFCIMRYYKLMEGKRRSLRFDYYFLRFLFNNKFFEVQVFHERGLGRISIEDLIKFLVKNINMNLLKEGADLVKIRNLATRP
;
A
#
# COMPACT_ATOMS: atom_id res chain seq x y z
N MET A 1 18.07 3.35 -23.43
CA MET A 1 17.21 2.69 -22.43
C MET A 1 15.84 2.49 -23.05
N LYS A 2 15.41 1.24 -23.31
CA LYS A 2 14.00 0.97 -23.69
C LYS A 2 13.12 1.42 -22.53
N GLY A 3 12.14 2.29 -22.80
CA GLY A 3 11.23 2.81 -21.79
C GLY A 3 10.42 1.66 -21.18
N ARG A 4 10.38 1.60 -19.85
CA ARG A 4 9.42 0.76 -19.13
C ARG A 4 8.06 1.44 -19.19
N GLU A 5 7.41 1.38 -20.35
CA GLU A 5 6.20 2.15 -20.67
C GLU A 5 5.08 1.94 -19.63
N ASN A 6 5.04 0.75 -19.01
CA ASN A 6 4.02 0.33 -18.06
C ASN A 6 4.48 0.35 -16.58
N LEU A 7 5.59 1.03 -16.27
CA LEU A 7 6.03 1.17 -14.88
C LEU A 7 4.96 1.89 -14.04
N GLY A 8 4.53 1.25 -12.95
CA GLY A 8 3.51 1.73 -12.04
C GLY A 8 2.10 1.25 -12.35
N VAL A 9 1.84 0.53 -13.44
CA VAL A 9 0.49 0.09 -13.82
C VAL A 9 0.46 -1.42 -14.09
N TYR A 10 -0.49 -2.11 -13.48
CA TYR A 10 -0.78 -3.52 -13.74
C TYR A 10 -1.90 -3.62 -14.77
N ILE A 11 -1.60 -4.21 -15.92
CA ILE A 11 -2.49 -4.27 -17.09
C ILE A 11 -3.78 -5.04 -16.77
N ASN A 12 -3.68 -6.08 -15.94
CA ASN A 12 -4.79 -6.96 -15.58
C ASN A 12 -5.36 -6.65 -14.19
N PHE A 13 -5.32 -5.38 -13.77
CA PHE A 13 -5.91 -5.02 -12.48
C PHE A 13 -7.41 -5.37 -12.46
N PRO A 14 -7.92 -6.02 -11.40
CA PRO A 14 -9.31 -6.47 -11.35
C PRO A 14 -10.32 -5.33 -11.57
N ASN A 15 -11.35 -5.62 -12.37
CA ASN A 15 -12.44 -4.67 -12.63
C ASN A 15 -13.39 -4.48 -11.44
N VAL A 16 -13.28 -5.34 -10.42
CA VAL A 16 -14.04 -5.29 -9.17
C VAL A 16 -13.04 -5.15 -8.03
N TYR A 17 -13.32 -4.28 -7.08
CA TYR A 17 -12.56 -4.14 -5.84
C TYR A 17 -13.49 -4.39 -4.64
N HIS A 18 -12.94 -5.01 -3.60
CA HIS A 18 -13.64 -5.38 -2.38
C HIS A 18 -13.67 -4.21 -1.37
N GLY A 19 -12.91 -3.15 -1.60
CA GLY A 19 -13.11 -1.89 -0.90
C GLY A 19 -12.40 -0.73 -1.56
N ALA A 20 -12.88 0.48 -1.29
CA ALA A 20 -12.24 1.70 -1.72
C ALA A 20 -12.38 2.80 -0.69
N ALA A 21 -11.38 3.67 -0.61
CA ALA A 21 -11.44 4.90 0.16
C ALA A 21 -11.02 6.10 -0.69
N GLN A 22 -11.82 7.15 -0.63
CA GLN A 22 -11.49 8.46 -1.17
C GLN A 22 -10.90 9.32 -0.06
N LEU A 23 -9.76 9.95 -0.34
CA LEU A 23 -9.01 10.76 0.59
C LEU A 23 -8.79 12.16 0.05
N GLU A 24 -9.05 13.14 0.89
CA GLU A 24 -8.73 14.54 0.65
C GLU A 24 -7.29 14.83 1.05
N PHE A 25 -6.62 15.69 0.30
CA PHE A 25 -5.25 16.12 0.55
C PHE A 25 -5.09 17.60 0.13
N ASN A 26 -4.13 18.29 0.75
CA ASN A 26 -3.88 19.72 0.50
C ASN A 26 -2.38 20.02 0.25
N ILE A 27 -1.68 19.06 -0.35
CA ILE A 27 -0.26 19.18 -0.71
C ILE A 27 -0.08 18.90 -2.20
N PRO A 28 1.05 19.30 -2.81
CA PRO A 28 1.32 18.95 -4.20
C PRO A 28 1.27 17.43 -4.42
N ILE A 29 0.61 17.00 -5.49
CA ILE A 29 0.39 15.59 -5.83
C ILE A 29 1.69 14.77 -5.88
N ASN A 30 2.78 15.36 -6.38
CA ASN A 30 4.08 14.70 -6.44
C ASN A 30 4.68 14.47 -5.04
N ASP A 31 4.48 15.40 -4.11
CA ASP A 31 4.91 15.25 -2.72
C ASP A 31 4.10 14.14 -2.05
N LEU A 32 2.78 14.13 -2.24
CA LEU A 32 1.92 13.05 -1.74
C LEU A 32 2.39 11.68 -2.27
N GLN A 33 2.61 11.56 -3.58
CA GLN A 33 3.09 10.33 -4.21
C GLN A 33 4.45 9.87 -3.66
N ARG A 34 5.41 10.80 -3.52
CA ARG A 34 6.72 10.51 -2.93
C ARG A 34 6.57 10.00 -1.49
N ILE A 35 5.78 10.67 -0.67
CA ILE A 35 5.59 10.32 0.74
C ILE A 35 4.90 8.97 0.88
N MET A 36 3.89 8.70 0.05
CA MET A 36 3.21 7.40 0.02
C MET A 36 4.16 6.27 -0.38
N LEU A 37 4.96 6.43 -1.43
CA LEU A 37 5.94 5.43 -1.84
C LEU A 37 7.01 5.17 -0.77
N ASN A 38 7.55 6.22 -0.17
CA ASN A 38 8.49 6.10 0.93
C ASN A 38 7.84 5.42 2.15
N THR A 39 6.56 5.66 2.40
CA THR A 39 5.81 4.97 3.45
C THR A 39 5.72 3.47 3.17
N LEU A 40 5.30 3.07 1.97
CA LEU A 40 5.22 1.66 1.59
C LEU A 40 6.59 0.99 1.65
N TYR A 41 7.64 1.66 1.17
CA TYR A 41 9.02 1.17 1.23
C TYR A 41 9.48 0.95 2.68
N LYS A 42 9.23 1.90 3.58
CA LYS A 42 9.58 1.79 5.01
C LYS A 42 8.81 0.67 5.72
N LEU A 43 7.57 0.40 5.29
CA LEU A 43 6.77 -0.70 5.83
C LEU A 43 7.19 -2.07 5.26
N ASN A 44 7.77 -2.09 4.07
CA ASN A 44 8.07 -3.32 3.34
C ASN A 44 9.03 -4.23 4.12
N GLY A 45 8.53 -5.41 4.52
CA GLY A 45 9.30 -6.39 5.31
C GLY A 45 9.48 -6.02 6.77
N GLN A 46 8.88 -4.92 7.25
CA GLN A 46 8.92 -4.50 8.66
C GLN A 46 7.67 -4.98 9.40
N SER A 47 7.80 -5.20 10.71
CA SER A 47 6.61 -5.51 11.53
C SER A 47 5.65 -4.32 11.52
N ALA A 48 4.37 -4.58 11.26
CA ALA A 48 3.29 -3.61 11.40
C ALA A 48 3.00 -3.26 12.88
N GLY A 49 3.70 -3.92 13.81
CA GLY A 49 3.59 -3.72 15.25
C GLY A 49 2.16 -3.92 15.77
N ALA A 50 1.88 -3.30 16.92
CA ALA A 50 0.59 -3.43 17.59
C ALA A 50 -0.60 -2.91 16.76
N SER A 51 -0.38 -2.15 15.68
CA SER A 51 -1.46 -1.54 14.90
C SER A 51 -2.31 -2.56 14.12
N LEU A 52 -1.69 -3.63 13.61
CA LEU A 52 -2.40 -4.72 12.95
C LEU A 52 -2.42 -5.99 13.79
N SER A 53 -1.36 -6.26 14.57
CA SER A 53 -1.29 -7.46 15.41
C SER A 53 -2.42 -7.53 16.44
N SER A 54 -2.82 -6.39 17.03
CA SER A 54 -3.89 -6.36 18.04
C SER A 54 -5.27 -6.73 17.49
N LEU A 55 -5.49 -6.60 16.18
CA LEU A 55 -6.76 -6.93 15.51
C LEU A 55 -6.93 -8.44 15.29
N ILE A 56 -5.83 -9.18 15.20
CA ILE A 56 -5.84 -10.60 14.80
C ILE A 56 -5.68 -11.51 16.03
N GLY A 57 -4.92 -11.07 17.02
CA GLY A 57 -4.79 -11.78 18.29
C GLY A 57 -3.41 -11.64 18.92
N PRO A 58 -3.28 -12.02 20.21
CA PRO A 58 -2.02 -11.97 20.93
C PRO A 58 -0.96 -12.85 20.24
N SER A 59 0.29 -12.40 20.27
CA SER A 59 1.46 -13.13 19.74
C SER A 59 1.41 -13.42 18.23
N ILE A 60 0.66 -12.64 17.45
CA ILE A 60 0.75 -12.64 15.98
C ILE A 60 1.58 -11.43 15.52
N ASP A 61 2.67 -11.69 14.80
CA ASP A 61 3.41 -10.66 14.07
C ASP A 61 2.88 -10.56 12.64
N VAL A 62 2.68 -9.33 12.17
CA VAL A 62 2.16 -9.03 10.83
C VAL A 62 3.24 -8.25 10.08
N ILE A 63 3.63 -8.76 8.92
CA ILE A 63 4.68 -8.17 8.08
C ILE A 63 4.11 -7.92 6.68
N PRO A 64 3.79 -6.67 6.32
CA PRO A 64 3.43 -6.34 4.95
C PRO A 64 4.65 -6.38 4.03
N GLU A 65 4.48 -6.94 2.84
CA GLU A 65 5.42 -6.82 1.74
C GLU A 65 4.75 -6.18 0.53
N PHE A 66 5.47 -5.30 -0.17
CA PHE A 66 4.95 -4.54 -1.30
C PHE A 66 5.76 -4.80 -2.56
N GLY A 67 5.06 -4.95 -3.68
CA GLY A 67 5.62 -4.88 -5.01
C GLY A 67 4.93 -3.80 -5.84
N VAL A 68 5.66 -3.15 -6.74
CA VAL A 68 5.13 -2.13 -7.67
C VAL A 68 4.92 -2.76 -9.03
N ALA A 69 3.79 -2.46 -9.66
CA ALA A 69 3.47 -3.02 -10.97
C ALA A 69 4.42 -2.56 -12.07
N GLU A 70 4.71 -3.46 -13.00
CA GLU A 70 5.35 -3.18 -14.27
C GLU A 70 4.71 -4.05 -15.36
N GLY A 71 3.63 -3.55 -15.96
CA GLY A 71 2.90 -4.26 -17.00
C GLY A 71 2.15 -5.48 -16.46
N LEU A 72 2.72 -6.68 -16.62
CA LEU A 72 2.12 -7.95 -16.22
C LEU A 72 2.75 -8.55 -14.95
N THR A 73 3.74 -7.87 -14.37
CA THR A 73 4.45 -8.36 -13.18
C THR A 73 4.49 -7.29 -12.10
N PHE A 74 4.96 -7.68 -10.91
CA PHE A 74 5.24 -6.78 -9.81
C PHE A 74 6.71 -6.94 -9.41
N ASN A 75 7.43 -5.83 -9.30
CA ASN A 75 8.78 -5.79 -8.77
C ASN A 75 8.72 -5.52 -7.27
N TYR A 76 9.46 -6.31 -6.47
CA TYR A 76 9.57 -6.06 -5.04
C TYR A 76 10.07 -4.63 -4.77
N LEU A 77 9.41 -3.91 -3.86
CA LEU A 77 9.71 -2.52 -3.53
C LEU A 77 11.00 -2.42 -2.69
N ASN A 78 12.13 -2.63 -3.33
CA ASN A 78 13.47 -2.36 -2.81
C ASN A 78 13.93 -0.94 -3.20
N ASN A 79 15.16 -0.57 -2.80
CA ASN A 79 15.73 0.74 -3.08
C ASN A 79 15.81 1.06 -4.58
N ASP A 80 16.19 0.09 -5.42
CA ASP A 80 16.27 0.29 -6.87
C ASP A 80 14.89 0.59 -7.46
N THR A 81 13.89 -0.21 -7.08
CA THR A 81 12.50 -0.03 -7.51
C THR A 81 11.92 1.29 -7.03
N LEU A 82 12.19 1.65 -5.77
CA LEU A 82 11.81 2.96 -5.23
C LEU A 82 12.39 4.10 -6.08
N ASN A 83 13.71 4.09 -6.32
CA ASN A 83 14.37 5.13 -7.10
C ASN A 83 13.84 5.22 -8.54
N MET A 84 13.53 4.08 -9.16
CA MET A 84 12.91 4.05 -10.48
C MET A 84 11.55 4.75 -10.51
N ILE A 85 10.68 4.50 -9.51
CA ILE A 85 9.36 5.14 -9.44
C ILE A 85 9.45 6.61 -9.05
N LEU A 86 10.34 6.99 -8.14
CA LEU A 86 10.56 8.40 -7.79
C LEU A 86 11.03 9.20 -9.01
N ASN A 87 11.94 8.64 -9.81
CA ASN A 87 12.36 9.24 -11.08
C ASN A 87 11.20 9.37 -12.08
N LEU A 88 10.23 8.44 -12.06
CA LEU A 88 9.03 8.51 -12.90
C LEU A 88 8.14 9.69 -12.49
N ILE A 89 7.84 9.81 -11.20
CA ILE A 89 7.00 10.89 -10.62
C ILE A 89 7.61 12.26 -10.89
N ASN A 90 8.94 12.38 -10.80
CA ASN A 90 9.62 13.65 -11.06
C ASN A 90 9.58 14.07 -12.53
N LYS A 91 9.47 13.11 -13.46
CA LYS A 91 9.52 13.37 -14.91
C LYS A 91 8.15 13.56 -15.54
N ARG A 92 7.09 12.98 -14.99
CA ARG A 92 5.73 13.04 -15.56
C ARG A 92 4.66 12.96 -14.48
N SER A 93 3.48 13.48 -14.81
CA SER A 93 2.28 13.27 -13.99
C SER A 93 1.90 11.79 -13.99
N VAL A 94 1.93 11.18 -12.80
CA VAL A 94 1.47 9.81 -12.58
C VAL A 94 0.04 9.89 -12.03
N ARG A 95 -0.92 9.24 -12.71
CA ARG A 95 -2.32 9.19 -12.25
C ARG A 95 -2.68 7.89 -11.56
N ILE A 96 -1.91 6.83 -11.81
CA ILE A 96 -2.17 5.48 -11.31
C ILE A 96 -0.86 4.91 -10.79
N LEU A 97 -0.90 4.33 -9.60
CA LEU A 97 0.14 3.44 -9.09
C LEU A 97 -0.52 2.17 -8.54
N ASP A 98 -0.17 1.04 -9.14
CA ASP A 98 -0.65 -0.27 -8.74
C ASP A 98 0.42 -1.02 -7.94
N PHE A 99 -0.01 -1.66 -6.86
CA PHE A 99 0.83 -2.41 -5.96
C PHE A 99 0.25 -3.79 -5.70
N PHE A 100 1.15 -4.75 -5.51
CA PHE A 100 0.84 -6.01 -4.86
C PHE A 100 1.23 -5.90 -3.39
N CYS A 101 0.35 -6.34 -2.51
CA CYS A 101 0.58 -6.36 -1.07
C CYS A 101 0.40 -7.78 -0.54
N ILE A 102 1.43 -8.31 0.11
CA ILE A 102 1.37 -9.59 0.81
C ILE A 102 1.35 -9.30 2.30
N MET A 103 0.30 -9.72 2.99
CA MET A 103 0.25 -9.70 4.45
C MET A 103 0.73 -11.03 4.99
N ARG A 104 1.96 -11.03 5.53
CA ARG A 104 2.54 -12.21 6.16
C ARG A 104 2.21 -12.24 7.63
N TYR A 105 1.73 -13.41 8.08
CA TYR A 105 1.37 -13.64 9.48
C TYR A 105 2.30 -14.68 10.09
N TYR A 106 2.83 -14.37 11.26
CA TYR A 106 3.67 -15.28 12.03
C TYR A 106 3.15 -15.41 13.44
N LYS A 107 2.93 -16.66 13.89
CA LYS A 107 2.70 -16.92 15.31
C LYS A 107 4.05 -16.93 16.03
N LEU A 108 4.16 -16.12 17.08
CA LEU A 108 5.32 -16.07 17.97
C LEU A 108 5.16 -17.18 19.02
N MET A 109 6.08 -18.14 19.02
CA MET A 109 6.12 -19.25 19.97
C MET A 109 7.55 -19.43 20.47
N GLU A 110 7.79 -19.21 21.77
CA GLU A 110 9.07 -19.52 22.43
C GLU A 110 10.31 -19.01 21.66
N GLY A 111 10.28 -17.74 21.24
CA GLY A 111 11.36 -17.10 20.50
C GLY A 111 11.45 -17.47 19.01
N LYS A 112 10.59 -18.34 18.49
CA LYS A 112 10.51 -18.73 17.08
C LYS A 112 9.27 -18.15 16.40
N ARG A 113 9.40 -17.92 15.08
CA ARG A 113 8.31 -17.50 14.19
C ARG A 113 7.80 -18.71 13.42
N ARG A 114 6.51 -19.03 13.56
CA ARG A 114 5.82 -20.01 12.71
C ARG A 114 4.95 -19.28 11.69
N SER A 115 5.25 -19.46 10.41
CA SER A 115 4.43 -18.90 9.32
C SER A 115 3.01 -19.47 9.34
N LEU A 116 2.03 -18.57 9.17
CA LEU A 116 0.64 -18.89 8.92
C LEU A 116 0.31 -18.58 7.45
N ARG A 117 -0.88 -18.97 6.97
CA ARG A 117 -1.35 -18.63 5.61
C ARG A 117 -1.36 -17.11 5.42
N PHE A 118 -0.81 -16.61 4.33
CA PHE A 118 -0.76 -15.18 4.00
C PHE A 118 -2.02 -14.72 3.27
N ASP A 119 -2.24 -13.41 3.29
CA ASP A 119 -3.25 -12.74 2.48
C ASP A 119 -2.56 -11.91 1.38
N TYR A 120 -3.17 -11.87 0.21
CA TYR A 120 -2.66 -11.24 -1.00
C TYR A 120 -3.68 -10.22 -1.48
N TYR A 121 -3.21 -9.00 -1.74
CA TYR A 121 -4.04 -7.89 -2.16
C TYR A 121 -3.44 -7.19 -3.37
N PHE A 122 -4.30 -6.74 -4.28
CA PHE A 122 -3.96 -5.70 -5.24
C PHE A 122 -4.46 -4.36 -4.71
N LEU A 123 -3.57 -3.36 -4.73
CA LEU A 123 -3.87 -1.98 -4.35
C LEU A 123 -3.72 -1.10 -5.59
N ARG A 124 -4.70 -0.26 -5.88
CA ARG A 124 -4.63 0.75 -6.93
C ARG A 124 -4.81 2.12 -6.34
N PHE A 125 -3.80 2.96 -6.49
CA PHE A 125 -3.83 4.35 -6.06
C PHE A 125 -4.15 5.22 -7.27
N LEU A 126 -5.30 5.89 -7.24
CA LEU A 126 -5.76 6.81 -8.27
C LEU A 126 -5.58 8.24 -7.78
N PHE A 127 -4.79 9.02 -8.49
CA PHE A 127 -4.50 10.40 -8.11
C PHE A 127 -5.25 11.37 -9.01
N ASN A 128 -6.09 12.21 -8.39
CA ASN A 128 -6.75 13.35 -9.02
C ASN A 128 -6.31 14.64 -8.33
N ASN A 129 -6.64 15.80 -8.92
CA ASN A 129 -6.20 17.10 -8.40
C ASN A 129 -6.77 17.49 -7.03
N LYS A 130 -7.86 16.83 -6.59
CA LYS A 130 -8.59 17.20 -5.35
C LYS A 130 -8.68 16.06 -4.33
N PHE A 131 -8.51 14.83 -4.78
CA PHE A 131 -8.63 13.64 -3.95
C PHE A 131 -7.76 12.53 -4.54
N PHE A 132 -7.32 11.63 -3.70
CA PHE A 132 -6.76 10.36 -4.16
C PHE A 132 -7.65 9.22 -3.67
N GLU A 133 -7.76 8.17 -4.46
CA GLU A 133 -8.53 6.98 -4.11
C GLU A 133 -7.60 5.79 -3.96
N VAL A 134 -7.84 4.98 -2.93
CA VAL A 134 -7.21 3.68 -2.75
C VAL A 134 -8.27 2.61 -2.99
N GLN A 135 -8.09 1.83 -4.05
CA GLN A 135 -8.90 0.64 -4.34
C GLN A 135 -8.15 -0.60 -3.87
N VAL A 136 -8.86 -1.52 -3.22
CA VAL A 136 -8.31 -2.75 -2.65
C VAL A 136 -9.09 -3.93 -3.18
N PHE A 137 -8.38 -4.86 -3.81
CA PHE A 137 -8.88 -6.17 -4.17
C PHE A 137 -8.14 -7.23 -3.34
N HIS A 138 -8.89 -8.12 -2.69
CA HIS A 138 -8.31 -9.28 -2.01
C HIS A 138 -8.27 -10.44 -2.98
N GLU A 139 -7.07 -10.79 -3.43
CA GLU A 139 -6.83 -11.84 -4.43
C GLU A 139 -6.97 -13.23 -3.80
N ARG A 140 -6.31 -13.46 -2.67
CA ARG A 140 -6.24 -14.77 -2.03
C ARG A 140 -5.89 -14.63 -0.57
N GLY A 141 -6.40 -15.52 0.27
CA GLY A 141 -6.07 -15.53 1.68
C GLY A 141 -7.25 -15.94 2.55
N LEU A 142 -7.04 -15.90 3.87
CA LEU A 142 -8.13 -16.00 4.84
C LEU A 142 -8.78 -14.64 5.13
N GLY A 143 -8.18 -13.53 4.71
CA GLY A 143 -8.69 -12.19 4.98
C GLY A 143 -8.68 -11.87 6.48
N ARG A 144 -7.59 -12.19 7.18
CA ARG A 144 -7.48 -11.96 8.64
C ARG A 144 -7.51 -10.48 9.01
N ILE A 145 -7.11 -9.62 8.07
CA ILE A 145 -7.24 -8.18 8.18
C ILE A 145 -8.38 -7.77 7.26
N SER A 146 -9.37 -7.09 7.84
CA SER A 146 -10.46 -6.51 7.05
C SER A 146 -9.89 -5.46 6.08
N ILE A 147 -10.54 -5.27 4.93
CA ILE A 147 -10.09 -4.27 3.95
C ILE A 147 -10.15 -2.86 4.55
N GLU A 148 -11.12 -2.59 5.42
CA GLU A 148 -11.22 -1.33 6.15
C GLU A 148 -9.99 -1.11 7.04
N ASP A 149 -9.56 -2.13 7.80
CA ASP A 149 -8.39 -2.04 8.67
C ASP A 149 -7.09 -1.91 7.87
N LEU A 150 -7.00 -2.58 6.72
CA LEU A 150 -5.88 -2.41 5.79
C LEU A 150 -5.79 -0.96 5.30
N ILE A 151 -6.90 -0.39 4.84
CA ILE A 151 -6.93 1.01 4.40
C ILE A 151 -6.57 1.95 5.55
N LYS A 152 -7.17 1.79 6.73
CA LYS A 152 -6.86 2.60 7.92
C LYS A 152 -5.38 2.49 8.31
N PHE A 153 -4.80 1.30 8.24
CA PHE A 153 -3.38 1.09 8.49
C PHE A 153 -2.48 1.85 7.51
N LEU A 154 -2.78 1.79 6.21
CA LEU A 154 -2.03 2.52 5.19
C LEU A 154 -2.13 4.04 5.43
N VAL A 155 -3.35 4.55 5.62
CA VAL A 155 -3.61 5.98 5.85
C VAL A 155 -2.91 6.49 7.11
N LYS A 156 -2.96 5.73 8.21
CA LYS A 156 -2.27 6.07 9.45
C LYS A 156 -0.76 6.23 9.22
N ASN A 157 -0.13 5.28 8.52
CA ASN A 157 1.31 5.33 8.27
C ASN A 157 1.70 6.44 7.28
N ILE A 158 0.84 6.74 6.30
CA ILE A 158 1.03 7.88 5.39
C ILE A 158 0.99 9.18 6.21
N ASN A 159 -0.03 9.36 7.04
CA ASN A 159 -0.17 10.54 7.91
C ASN A 159 0.99 10.69 8.89
N MET A 160 1.51 9.60 9.45
CA MET A 160 2.71 9.65 10.28
C MET A 160 3.95 10.16 9.52
N ASN A 161 4.11 9.81 8.24
CA ASN A 161 5.21 10.33 7.44
C ASN A 161 4.95 11.78 6.98
N LEU A 162 3.71 12.15 6.66
CA LEU A 162 3.32 13.53 6.38
C LEU A 162 3.64 14.47 7.55
N LEU A 163 3.27 14.07 8.78
CA LEU A 163 3.61 14.81 10.00
C LEU A 163 5.11 15.06 10.14
N LYS A 164 5.93 14.04 9.84
CA LYS A 164 7.40 14.14 9.92
C LYS A 164 7.99 15.10 8.89
N GLU A 165 7.32 15.26 7.75
CA GLU A 165 7.71 16.20 6.70
C GLU A 165 7.04 17.59 6.86
N GLY A 166 6.28 17.82 7.93
CA GLY A 166 5.59 19.09 8.16
C GLY A 166 4.44 19.36 7.19
N ALA A 167 3.89 18.31 6.58
CA ALA A 167 2.85 18.37 5.57
C ALA A 167 1.45 18.14 6.15
N ASP A 168 0.43 18.67 5.47
CA ASP A 168 -0.97 18.46 5.83
C ASP A 168 -1.36 16.97 5.74
N LEU A 169 -2.19 16.53 6.69
CA LEU A 169 -2.67 15.15 6.74
C LEU A 169 -3.72 14.88 5.67
N VAL A 170 -3.72 13.64 5.17
CA VAL A 170 -4.81 13.14 4.35
C VAL A 170 -5.98 12.71 5.23
N LYS A 171 -7.19 12.95 4.76
CA LYS A 171 -8.43 12.64 5.48
C LYS A 171 -9.31 11.73 4.65
N ILE A 172 -9.76 10.63 5.25
CA ILE A 172 -10.74 9.74 4.60
C ILE A 172 -12.06 10.49 4.52
N ARG A 173 -12.51 10.77 3.30
CA ARG A 173 -13.81 11.39 3.02
C ARG A 173 -14.92 10.35 2.92
N ASN A 174 -14.59 9.22 2.29
CA ASN A 174 -15.49 8.10 2.12
C ASN A 174 -14.69 6.80 2.20
N LEU A 175 -15.26 5.77 2.82
CA LEU A 175 -14.74 4.41 2.84
C LEU A 175 -15.91 3.46 2.63
N ALA A 176 -15.83 2.65 1.59
CA ALA A 176 -16.83 1.64 1.27
C ALA A 176 -16.14 0.29 1.13
N THR A 177 -16.58 -0.69 1.89
CA THR A 177 -16.23 -2.10 1.73
C THR A 177 -17.40 -2.83 1.09
N ARG A 178 -17.08 -3.81 0.25
CA ARG A 178 -18.03 -4.74 -0.35
C ARG A 178 -17.66 -6.14 0.12
N PRO A 179 -18.65 -6.97 0.52
CA PRO A 179 -18.40 -8.35 0.90
C PRO A 179 -17.83 -9.17 -0.27
#